data_AF-E7G717-F1
#
_entry.id   AF-E7G717-F1
#
_cell.length_a   1.000
_cell.length_b   1.000
_cell.length_c   1.000
_cell.angle_alpha   90.00
_cell.angle_beta   90.00
_cell.angle_gamma   90.00
#
_symmetry.space_group_name_H-M   'P 1'
#
loop_
_entity.id
_entity.type
_entity.pdbx_description
1 polymer ?
#
loop_
_entity_poly.entity_id
_entity_poly.type
_entity_poly.pdbx_seq_one_letter_code
_entity_poly.pdbx_strand_id
1 'polypeptide(L)'
;MDKSSFRFNASPYGSGEYIAEVDGLKIEISEKYFSDEKVAFAEKLIASYPTKVPALAKFCMESECFKACYPDETMDTIMEKLHLPDMRIDNIGGILTYYNHELDEEHIIEVEFSGLMNSFFSVGIDG
;
A
#
# COMPACT_ATOMS: atom_id res chain seq x y z
N MET A 1 -15.11 -19.97 12.12
CA MET A 1 -14.18 -18.85 11.97
C MET A 1 -15.04 -17.63 11.77
N ASP A 2 -15.01 -16.72 12.73
CA ASP A 2 -15.76 -15.47 12.64
C ASP A 2 -15.19 -14.70 11.46
N LYS A 3 -16.00 -14.43 10.44
CA LYS A 3 -15.61 -13.56 9.34
C LYS A 3 -15.51 -12.18 9.97
N SER A 4 -14.31 -11.71 10.31
CA SER A 4 -14.07 -10.30 10.53
C SER A 4 -14.34 -9.58 9.21
N SER A 5 -15.62 -9.36 8.92
CA SER A 5 -16.06 -8.49 7.83
C SER A 5 -15.39 -7.14 8.04
N PHE A 6 -14.65 -6.68 7.04
CA PHE A 6 -14.00 -5.36 7.10
C PHE A 6 -15.05 -4.32 7.48
N ARG A 7 -14.83 -3.65 8.62
CA ARG A 7 -15.72 -2.58 9.08
C ARG A 7 -15.08 -1.25 8.74
N PHE A 8 -15.48 -0.74 7.59
CA PHE A 8 -15.13 0.61 7.17
C PHE A 8 -15.98 1.63 7.93
N ASN A 9 -15.31 2.63 8.51
CA ASN A 9 -15.95 3.77 9.16
C ASN A 9 -15.58 5.03 8.39
N ALA A 10 -16.49 6.01 8.33
CA ALA A 10 -16.14 7.32 7.79
C ALA A 10 -14.96 7.91 8.59
N SER A 11 -14.03 8.55 7.88
CA SER A 11 -12.88 9.23 8.48
C SER A 11 -13.35 10.22 9.54
N PRO A 12 -12.75 10.21 10.75
CA PRO A 12 -13.13 11.13 11.82
C PRO A 12 -12.76 12.58 11.49
N TYR A 13 -11.96 12.80 10.44
CA TYR A 13 -11.48 14.12 10.04
C TYR A 13 -12.36 14.81 9.00
N GLY A 14 -13.48 14.18 8.59
CA GLY A 14 -14.39 14.75 7.59
C GLY A 14 -13.77 14.89 6.20
N SER A 15 -12.70 14.14 5.93
CA SER A 15 -11.89 14.22 4.72
C SER A 15 -12.51 13.52 3.50
N GLY A 16 -13.62 12.78 3.69
CA GLY A 16 -14.34 12.12 2.59
C GLY A 16 -13.79 10.75 2.23
N GLU A 17 -13.13 10.06 3.17
CA GLU A 17 -12.70 8.67 3.05
C GLU A 17 -13.38 7.78 4.07
N TYR A 18 -13.45 6.49 3.73
CA TYR A 18 -13.82 5.41 4.63
C TYR A 18 -12.56 4.60 4.97
N ILE A 19 -12.36 4.35 6.26
CA ILE A 19 -11.15 3.74 6.80
C ILE A 19 -11.49 2.41 7.49
N ALA A 20 -10.68 1.40 7.24
CA ALA A 20 -10.66 0.16 8.00
C ALA A 20 -9.24 -0.15 8.48
N GLU A 21 -9.13 -0.71 9.67
CA GLU A 21 -7.87 -1.24 10.22
C GLU A 21 -8.00 -2.74 10.44
N VAL A 22 -7.11 -3.53 9.84
CA VAL A 22 -7.08 -4.99 9.95
C VAL A 22 -5.64 -5.47 10.03
N ASP A 23 -5.31 -6.22 11.08
CA ASP A 23 -3.98 -6.84 11.27
C ASP A 23 -2.81 -5.85 11.12
N GLY A 24 -2.99 -4.60 11.57
CA GLY A 24 -1.97 -3.55 11.49
C GLY A 24 -1.90 -2.82 10.15
N LEU A 25 -2.75 -3.18 9.17
CA LEU A 25 -2.94 -2.45 7.92
C LEU A 25 -4.07 -1.45 8.05
N LYS A 26 -3.82 -0.22 7.63
CA LYS A 26 -4.83 0.81 7.41
C LYS A 26 -5.20 0.85 5.92
N ILE A 27 -6.50 0.76 5.64
CA ILE A 27 -7.03 0.82 4.29
C ILE A 27 -8.02 1.97 4.17
N GLU A 28 -7.85 2.76 3.13
CA GLU A 28 -8.66 3.94 2.84
C GLU A 28 -9.36 3.77 1.49
N ILE A 29 -10.65 4.08 1.44
CA ILE A 29 -11.42 4.17 0.20
C ILE A 29 -12.08 5.54 0.19
N SER A 30 -11.81 6.36 -0.84
CA SER A 30 -12.52 7.63 -1.01
C SER A 30 -14.03 7.38 -1.10
N GLU A 31 -14.83 8.24 -0.47
CA GLU A 31 -16.29 8.23 -0.49
C GLU A 31 -16.84 8.13 -1.92
N LYS A 32 -16.18 8.79 -2.88
CA LYS A 32 -16.53 8.72 -4.31
C LYS A 32 -16.53 7.27 -4.85
N TYR A 33 -15.66 6.41 -4.35
CA TYR A 33 -15.50 5.03 -4.80
C TYR A 33 -16.10 4.01 -3.81
N PHE A 34 -16.57 4.45 -2.64
CA PHE A 34 -17.03 3.53 -1.60
C PHE A 34 -18.26 2.73 -2.05
N SER A 35 -18.11 1.41 -2.11
CA SER A 35 -19.15 0.47 -2.53
C SER A 35 -18.81 -0.95 -2.07
N ASP A 36 -19.79 -1.85 -2.03
CA ASP A 36 -19.57 -3.27 -1.69
C ASP A 36 -18.53 -3.94 -2.60
N GLU A 37 -18.48 -3.56 -3.88
CA GLU A 37 -17.47 -4.04 -4.83
C GLU A 37 -16.06 -3.61 -4.41
N LYS A 38 -15.89 -2.34 -4.00
CA LYS A 38 -14.60 -1.82 -3.53
C LYS A 38 -14.20 -2.38 -2.17
N VAL A 39 -15.16 -2.63 -1.28
CA VAL A 39 -14.90 -3.37 -0.03
C VAL A 39 -14.39 -4.78 -0.36
N ALA A 40 -15.08 -5.53 -1.21
CA ALA A 40 -14.64 -6.87 -1.61
C ALA A 40 -13.28 -6.87 -2.34
N PHE A 41 -12.98 -5.81 -3.10
CA PHE A 41 -11.67 -5.59 -3.69
C PHE A 41 -10.59 -5.38 -2.62
N ALA A 42 -10.85 -4.56 -1.59
CA ALA A 42 -9.95 -4.33 -0.47
C ALA A 42 -9.58 -5.64 0.25
N GLU A 43 -10.57 -6.50 0.53
CA GLU A 43 -10.32 -7.80 1.18
C GLU A 43 -9.36 -8.66 0.35
N LYS A 44 -9.57 -8.71 -0.97
CA LYS A 44 -8.70 -9.46 -1.89
C LYS A 44 -7.31 -8.83 -2.02
N LEU A 45 -7.22 -7.50 -1.99
CA LEU A 45 -5.96 -6.78 -2.10
C LEU A 45 -5.05 -7.14 -0.93
N ILE A 46 -5.57 -7.07 0.29
CA ILE A 46 -4.85 -7.41 1.52
C ILE A 46 -4.42 -8.87 1.52
N ALA A 47 -5.33 -9.78 1.18
CA ALA A 47 -5.01 -11.20 1.08
C ALA A 47 -3.91 -11.48 0.03
N SER A 48 -3.78 -10.63 -0.99
CA SER A 48 -2.76 -10.76 -2.03
C SER A 48 -1.42 -10.17 -1.62
N TYR A 49 -1.39 -9.15 -0.74
CA TYR A 49 -0.19 -8.37 -0.44
C TYR A 49 1.07 -9.19 -0.13
N PRO A 50 1.06 -10.18 0.77
CA PRO A 50 2.27 -10.95 1.09
C PRO A 50 2.88 -11.66 -0.13
N THR A 51 2.04 -12.09 -1.08
CA THR A 51 2.50 -12.76 -2.31
C THR A 51 3.03 -11.79 -3.36
N LYS A 52 2.75 -10.49 -3.19
CA LYS A 52 3.09 -9.43 -4.14
C LYS A 52 4.33 -8.63 -3.73
N VAL A 53 4.72 -8.71 -2.44
CA VAL A 53 5.93 -8.07 -1.90
C VAL A 53 7.21 -8.33 -2.74
N PRO A 54 7.51 -9.55 -3.23
CA PRO A 54 8.69 -9.75 -4.07
C PRO A 54 8.66 -8.97 -5.39
N ALA A 55 7.50 -8.90 -6.05
CA ALA A 55 7.34 -8.16 -7.30
C ALA A 55 7.42 -6.65 -7.07
N LEU A 56 6.87 -6.18 -5.95
CA LEU A 56 6.98 -4.80 -5.50
C LEU A 56 8.45 -4.42 -5.22
N ALA A 57 9.16 -5.22 -4.41
CA ALA A 57 10.55 -4.94 -4.05
C ALA A 57 11.45 -4.88 -5.28
N LYS A 58 11.24 -5.79 -6.24
CA LYS A 58 11.91 -5.72 -7.54
C LYS A 58 11.60 -4.42 -8.29
N PHE A 59 10.34 -4.00 -8.33
CA PHE A 59 9.93 -2.76 -8.98
C PHE A 59 10.58 -1.53 -8.32
N CYS A 60 10.61 -1.47 -6.99
CA CYS A 60 11.32 -0.44 -6.24
C CYS A 60 12.81 -0.42 -6.60
N MET A 61 13.47 -1.58 -6.56
CA MET A 61 14.89 -1.71 -6.90
C MET A 61 15.21 -1.29 -8.35
N GLU A 62 14.27 -1.43 -9.28
CA GLU A 62 14.43 -1.00 -10.68
C GLU A 62 14.22 0.51 -10.89
N SER A 63 13.57 1.19 -9.95
CA SER A 63 13.27 2.63 -10.00
C SER A 63 14.50 3.49 -9.77
N GLU A 64 14.72 4.49 -10.63
CA GLU A 64 15.87 5.40 -10.54
C GLU A 64 15.83 6.30 -9.31
N CYS A 65 14.64 6.79 -8.90
CA CYS A 65 14.51 7.59 -7.68
C CYS A 65 14.80 6.76 -6.42
N PHE A 66 14.32 5.52 -6.38
CA PHE A 66 14.56 4.62 -5.27
C PHE A 66 16.05 4.29 -5.15
N LYS A 67 16.72 3.93 -6.26
CA LYS A 67 18.17 3.69 -6.28
C LYS A 67 18.99 4.91 -5.85
N ALA A 68 18.53 6.11 -6.18
CA ALA A 68 19.23 7.34 -5.80
C ALA A 68 19.22 7.55 -4.28
N CYS A 69 18.12 7.20 -3.60
CA CYS A 69 18.01 7.28 -2.14
C CYS A 69 18.61 6.05 -1.43
N TYR A 70 18.48 4.87 -2.04
CA TYR A 70 18.80 3.56 -1.44
C TYR A 70 19.74 2.73 -2.33
N PRO A 71 20.97 3.22 -2.63
CA PRO A 71 21.83 2.59 -3.63
C PRO A 71 22.34 1.19 -3.24
N ASP A 72 22.45 0.92 -1.94
CA ASP A 72 23.02 -0.32 -1.40
C ASP A 72 21.96 -1.38 -1.07
N GLU A 73 20.68 -1.07 -1.25
CA GLU A 73 19.58 -1.97 -0.91
C GLU A 73 19.40 -3.05 -1.99
N THR A 74 19.15 -4.27 -1.53
CA THR A 74 18.89 -5.45 -2.35
C THR A 74 17.40 -5.78 -2.31
N MET A 75 16.94 -6.64 -3.22
CA MET A 75 15.55 -7.11 -3.17
C MET A 75 15.19 -7.71 -1.80
N ASP A 76 16.08 -8.51 -1.20
CA ASP A 76 15.81 -9.16 0.09
C ASP A 76 15.72 -8.14 1.23
N THR A 77 16.64 -7.16 1.27
CA THR A 77 16.63 -6.12 2.31
C THR A 77 15.46 -5.15 2.14
N ILE A 78 15.04 -4.84 0.92
CA ILE A 78 13.82 -4.07 0.65
C ILE A 78 12.59 -4.83 1.18
N MET A 79 12.48 -6.14 0.90
CA MET A 79 11.36 -6.95 1.38
C MET A 79 11.30 -7.02 2.91
N GLU A 80 12.46 -7.09 3.57
CA GLU A 80 12.55 -7.10 5.03
C GLU A 80 12.17 -5.74 5.63
N LYS A 81 12.68 -4.65 5.06
CA LYS A 81 12.58 -3.30 5.65
C LYS A 81 11.34 -2.51 5.27
N LEU A 82 10.62 -2.85 4.18
CA LEU A 82 9.43 -2.09 3.76
C LEU A 82 8.31 -2.12 4.81
N HIS A 83 8.17 -3.24 5.53
CA HIS A 83 7.05 -3.48 6.45
C HIS A 83 5.67 -3.37 5.77
N LEU A 84 4.62 -3.10 6.56
CA LEU A 84 3.24 -2.98 6.09
C LEU A 84 2.93 -1.52 5.66
N PRO A 85 2.31 -1.31 4.49
CA PRO A 85 1.90 0.01 4.03
C PRO A 85 0.51 0.39 4.53
N ASP A 86 0.23 1.69 4.54
CA ASP A 86 -1.14 2.19 4.39
C ASP A 86 -1.58 1.99 2.93
N MET A 87 -2.80 1.51 2.72
CA MET A 87 -3.34 1.23 1.40
C MET A 87 -4.49 2.17 1.06
N ARG A 88 -4.29 3.08 0.09
CA ARG A 88 -5.36 3.90 -0.46
C ARG A 88 -5.89 3.30 -1.74
N ILE A 89 -7.17 2.98 -1.80
CA ILE A 89 -7.85 2.40 -2.96
C ILE A 89 -8.51 3.49 -3.80
N ASP A 90 -8.27 3.44 -5.10
CA ASP A 90 -8.89 4.32 -6.09
C ASP A 90 -9.77 3.55 -7.10
N ASN A 91 -10.03 4.15 -8.26
CA ASN A 91 -10.86 3.56 -9.30
C ASN A 91 -10.28 2.25 -9.88
N ILE A 92 -8.96 2.14 -10.08
CA ILE A 92 -8.34 1.02 -10.82
C ILE A 92 -7.33 0.21 -9.99
N GLY A 93 -6.90 0.73 -8.85
CA GLY A 93 -5.97 0.10 -7.93
C GLY A 93 -5.79 0.98 -6.71
N GLY A 94 -4.66 1.66 -6.63
CA GLY A 94 -4.38 2.53 -5.50
C GLY A 94 -2.92 2.91 -5.33
N ILE A 95 -2.62 3.35 -4.11
CA ILE A 95 -1.27 3.69 -3.65
C ILE A 95 -0.97 2.93 -2.36
N LEU A 96 0.24 2.39 -2.29
CA LEU A 96 0.84 1.86 -1.06
C LEU A 96 1.75 2.95 -0.50
N THR A 97 1.52 3.37 0.75
CA THR A 97 2.37 4.35 1.42
C THR A 97 3.06 3.73 2.62
N TYR A 98 4.39 3.79 2.64
CA TYR A 98 5.22 3.20 3.67
C TYR A 98 5.77 4.30 4.58
N TYR A 99 5.16 4.45 5.76
CA TYR A 99 5.58 5.40 6.79
C TYR A 99 6.55 4.80 7.82
N ASN A 100 6.55 3.47 7.97
CA ASN A 100 7.21 2.77 9.08
C ASN A 100 8.26 1.77 8.56
N HIS A 101 8.91 2.07 7.44
CA HIS A 101 9.97 1.22 6.89
C HIS A 101 11.29 1.46 7.61
N GLU A 102 12.24 0.52 7.48
CA GLU A 102 13.60 0.62 8.05
C GLU A 102 14.67 0.90 6.98
N LEU A 103 14.27 1.46 5.82
CA LEU A 103 15.21 1.87 4.77
C LEU A 103 15.98 3.14 5.16
N ASP A 104 15.28 4.12 5.73
CA ASP A 104 15.83 5.28 6.43
C ASP A 104 14.79 5.84 7.44
N GLU A 105 15.12 6.96 8.08
CA GLU A 105 14.25 7.69 9.03
C GLU A 105 13.65 8.98 8.44
N GLU A 106 13.97 9.33 7.19
CA GLU A 106 13.69 10.66 6.62
C GLU A 106 12.54 10.64 5.59
N HIS A 107 12.43 9.56 4.82
CA HIS A 107 11.56 9.54 3.66
C HIS A 107 10.30 8.70 3.87
N ILE A 108 9.27 9.03 3.09
CA ILE A 108 8.06 8.27 2.87
C ILE A 108 8.15 7.68 1.47
N ILE A 109 7.83 6.39 1.35
CA ILE A 109 7.80 5.71 0.05
C ILE A 109 6.36 5.53 -0.38
N GLU A 110 6.04 5.97 -1.59
CA GLU A 110 4.74 5.78 -2.22
C GLU A 110 4.88 4.93 -3.47
N VAL A 111 4.02 3.93 -3.66
CA VAL A 111 4.00 3.11 -4.88
C VAL A 111 2.60 3.02 -5.45
N GLU A 112 2.44 3.50 -6.68
CA GLU A 112 1.18 3.39 -7.43
C GLU A 112 1.04 2.00 -8.07
N PHE A 113 -0.16 1.42 -7.96
CA PHE A 113 -0.48 0.11 -8.52
C PHE A 113 -1.86 0.05 -9.18
N SER A 114 -2.09 -0.99 -10.00
CA SER A 114 -3.41 -1.36 -10.53
C SER A 114 -3.79 -2.80 -10.19
N GLY A 115 -5.11 -3.03 -10.16
CA GLY A 115 -5.69 -4.32 -9.84
C GLY A 115 -5.24 -4.82 -8.46
N LEU A 116 -5.11 -6.14 -8.31
CA LEU A 116 -4.59 -6.76 -7.08
C LEU A 116 -3.05 -6.74 -7.07
N MET A 117 -2.46 -5.56 -7.25
CA MET A 117 -1.02 -5.38 -7.50
C MET A 117 -0.55 -6.27 -8.67
N ASN A 118 -1.24 -6.14 -9.81
CA ASN A 118 -0.86 -6.83 -11.05
C ASN A 118 0.16 -6.02 -11.86
N SER A 119 0.22 -4.71 -11.63
CA SER A 119 1.19 -3.80 -12.22
C SER A 119 1.47 -2.65 -11.27
N PHE A 120 2.71 -2.19 -11.26
CA PHE A 120 3.18 -1.01 -10.54
C PHE A 120 3.61 0.05 -11.56
N PHE A 121 3.40 1.33 -11.25
CA PHE A 121 3.56 2.42 -12.23
C PHE A 121 4.62 3.45 -11.86
N SER A 122 4.71 3.79 -10.58
CA SER A 122 5.62 4.79 -10.08
C SER A 122 6.06 4.45 -8.67
N VAL A 123 7.25 4.93 -8.33
CA VAL A 123 7.74 5.01 -6.95
C VAL A 123 8.00 6.49 -6.67
N GLY A 124 7.34 7.02 -5.65
CA GLY A 124 7.60 8.32 -5.07
C GLY A 124 8.44 8.15 -3.81
N ILE A 125 9.41 9.04 -3.64
CA ILE A 125 10.16 9.20 -2.40
C ILE A 125 9.94 10.66 -1.99
N ASP A 126 9.34 10.89 -0.82
CA ASP A 126 9.03 12.22 -0.29
C ASP A 126 9.69 12.39 1.08
N GLY A 127 10.34 13.53 1.35
CA GLY A 127 11.15 13.79 2.55
C GLY A 127 11.83 15.15 2.52
#